data_AF-A0A957DR51-F1
#
_entry.id   AF-A0A957DR51-F1
#
_cell.length_a   1.000
_cell.length_b   1.000
_cell.length_c   1.000
_cell.angle_alpha   90.00
_cell.angle_beta   90.00
_cell.angle_gamma   90.00
#
_symmetry.space_group_name_H-M   'P 1'
#
loop_
_entity.id
_entity.type
_entity.pdbx_description
1 polymer ?
#
loop_
_entity_poly.entity_id
_entity_poly.type
_entity_poly.pdbx_seq_one_letter_code
_entity_poly.pdbx_strand_id
1 'polypeptide(L)'
;MTIPSGGDTIQELTVEELRAKVGTGMTIENAEEHMLLSMGPQHPSTHGVLRLLVELDGENIVNLAPDIGFLHTGVEKSMESKTFTKALVMTDRLDYLSPMSNNLGYILAVEKLLGVEATPRAQTIRVILAELARISSHLVWLGTHALDLAAMSVFLYCFREREYILDLFEMVAGQRM
;
A
#
# COMPACT_ATOMS: atom_id res chain seq x y z
N MET A 1 -37.23 -11.35 17.71
CA MET A 1 -35.90 -11.65 18.24
C MET A 1 -34.97 -10.56 17.71
N THR A 2 -34.88 -9.47 18.46
CA THR A 2 -34.21 -8.21 18.08
C THR A 2 -32.73 -8.31 18.46
N ILE A 3 -31.87 -8.13 17.47
CA ILE A 3 -30.41 -8.08 17.62
C ILE A 3 -30.08 -6.76 18.34
N PRO A 4 -29.32 -6.74 19.45
CA PRO A 4 -28.90 -5.50 20.07
C PRO A 4 -27.83 -4.85 19.19
N SER A 5 -28.14 -3.65 18.70
CA SER A 5 -27.20 -2.72 18.07
C SER A 5 -26.29 -2.11 19.14
N GLY A 6 -25.24 -2.85 19.54
CA GLY A 6 -24.12 -2.31 20.30
C GLY A 6 -23.13 -1.67 19.34
N GLY A 7 -23.13 -0.34 19.28
CA GLY A 7 -22.26 0.43 18.41
C GLY A 7 -20.86 0.59 19.01
N ASP A 8 -20.01 -0.42 18.86
CA ASP A 8 -18.55 -0.26 18.95
C ASP A 8 -18.03 0.05 17.55
N THR A 9 -18.36 1.26 17.10
CA THR A 9 -17.84 1.77 15.83
C THR A 9 -16.49 2.39 16.18
N ILE A 10 -15.40 1.74 15.78
CA ILE A 10 -14.05 2.32 15.85
C ILE A 10 -14.14 3.71 15.22
N GLN A 11 -13.99 4.77 16.02
CA GLN A 11 -13.99 6.12 15.48
C GLN A 11 -12.65 6.34 14.77
N GLU A 12 -12.68 6.41 13.43
CA GLU A 12 -11.55 6.91 12.65
C GLU A 12 -11.36 8.40 12.96
N LEU A 13 -10.55 8.71 13.97
CA LEU A 13 -10.15 10.06 14.33
C LEU A 13 -8.95 10.49 13.48
N THR A 14 -8.95 11.73 13.01
CA THR A 14 -7.80 12.28 12.28
C THR A 14 -6.59 12.46 13.19
N VAL A 15 -5.38 12.40 12.61
CA VAL A 15 -4.10 12.57 13.34
C VAL A 15 -4.06 13.89 14.11
N GLU A 16 -4.76 14.93 13.63
CA GLU A 16 -4.89 16.23 14.29
C GLU A 16 -5.86 16.19 15.49
N GLU A 17 -6.93 15.40 15.44
CA GLU A 17 -7.85 15.21 16.57
C GLU A 17 -7.24 14.36 17.68
N LEU A 18 -6.43 13.35 17.32
CA LEU A 18 -5.64 12.58 18.29
C LEU A 18 -4.43 13.37 18.80
N ARG A 19 -3.77 14.21 17.96
CA ARG A 19 -2.77 15.18 18.45
C ARG A 19 -3.39 16.28 19.31
N ALA A 20 -4.63 16.70 19.07
CA ALA A 20 -5.36 17.65 19.91
C ALA A 20 -5.73 17.01 21.27
N LYS A 21 -6.07 15.71 21.28
CA LYS A 21 -6.18 14.91 22.52
C LYS A 21 -4.83 14.73 23.24
N VAL A 22 -3.70 14.77 22.53
CA VAL A 22 -2.34 14.56 23.07
C VAL A 22 -1.60 15.87 23.40
N GLY A 23 -2.01 17.02 22.85
CA GLY A 23 -1.25 18.28 22.85
C GLY A 23 -1.69 19.35 23.85
N THR A 24 -2.84 19.19 24.47
CA THR A 24 -3.29 19.98 25.64
C THR A 24 -3.63 18.96 26.70
N GLY A 25 -3.03 19.03 27.88
CA GLY A 25 -3.31 18.14 29.02
C GLY A 25 -4.77 18.22 29.48
N MET A 26 -5.67 17.65 28.68
CA MET A 26 -7.04 17.35 29.03
C MET A 26 -7.07 15.92 29.54
N THR A 27 -7.33 15.84 30.84
CA THR A 27 -7.74 14.63 31.53
C THR A 27 -8.87 13.95 30.76
N ILE A 28 -8.60 12.74 30.28
CA ILE A 28 -9.65 11.81 29.86
C ILE A 28 -10.49 11.54 31.12
N GLU A 29 -11.79 11.82 31.07
CA GLU A 29 -12.71 11.39 32.12
C GLU A 29 -12.65 9.84 32.14
N ASN A 30 -11.97 9.25 33.13
CA ASN A 30 -11.48 7.86 33.25
C ASN A 30 -10.04 7.58 32.75
N ALA A 31 -9.11 8.51 32.94
CA ALA A 31 -7.67 8.35 32.63
C ALA A 31 -6.91 7.27 33.44
N GLU A 32 -7.56 6.44 34.26
CA GLU A 32 -6.85 5.48 35.12
C GLU A 32 -6.50 4.14 34.42
N GLU A 33 -7.07 3.80 33.25
CA GLU A 33 -6.84 2.48 32.62
C GLU A 33 -6.36 2.48 31.14
N HIS A 34 -6.37 3.61 30.42
CA HIS A 34 -6.01 3.61 28.99
C HIS A 34 -4.53 3.92 28.73
N MET A 35 -3.87 3.10 27.89
CA MET A 35 -2.47 3.25 27.48
C MET A 35 -2.38 3.77 26.05
N LEU A 36 -1.57 4.82 25.83
CA LEU A 36 -1.22 5.30 24.49
C LEU A 36 0.09 4.66 24.02
N LEU A 37 0.04 3.91 22.93
CA LEU A 37 1.17 3.27 22.29
C LEU A 37 1.42 3.86 20.90
N SER A 38 2.64 4.38 20.68
CA SER A 38 3.08 4.79 19.35
C SER A 38 3.85 3.64 18.70
N MET A 39 3.19 2.88 17.84
CA MET A 39 3.84 1.86 17.01
C MET A 39 4.56 2.58 15.86
N GLY A 40 5.89 2.66 15.98
CA GLY A 40 6.73 3.51 15.16
C GLY A 40 7.02 2.97 13.75
N PRO A 41 7.64 3.82 12.89
CA PRO A 41 7.86 3.54 11.47
C PRO A 41 8.96 2.51 11.18
N GLN A 42 9.72 2.09 12.20
CA GLN A 42 10.78 1.09 12.07
C GLN A 42 10.34 -0.32 12.50
N HIS A 43 9.08 -0.48 12.90
CA HIS A 43 8.60 -1.78 13.35
C HIS A 43 8.49 -2.73 12.15
N PRO A 44 9.05 -3.96 12.21
CA PRO A 44 9.09 -4.85 11.05
C PRO A 44 7.70 -5.20 10.49
N SER A 45 6.66 -5.25 11.33
CA SER A 45 5.28 -5.52 10.93
C SER A 45 4.54 -4.34 10.27
N THR A 46 5.18 -3.19 10.07
CA THR A 46 4.56 -2.05 9.36
C THR A 46 4.80 -2.09 7.85
N HIS A 47 5.52 -3.11 7.34
CA HIS A 47 5.79 -3.35 5.90
C HIS A 47 6.14 -2.10 5.10
N GLY A 48 6.99 -1.26 5.68
CA GLY A 48 7.31 0.07 5.17
C GLY A 48 7.26 1.10 6.28
N VAL A 49 7.04 2.35 5.88
CA VAL A 49 7.15 3.52 6.75
C VAL A 49 5.75 3.98 7.16
N LEU A 50 5.19 3.29 8.15
CA LEU A 50 3.87 3.59 8.72
C LEU A 50 4.00 3.73 10.23
N ARG A 51 3.41 4.79 10.78
CA ARG A 51 3.29 4.96 12.23
C ARG A 51 1.83 4.87 12.62
N LEU A 52 1.54 4.09 13.65
CA LEU A 52 0.20 3.96 14.22
C LEU A 52 0.21 4.49 15.66
N LEU A 53 -0.66 5.44 15.95
CA LEU A 53 -0.95 5.88 17.31
C LEU A 53 -2.18 5.11 17.79
N VAL A 54 -1.99 4.25 18.79
CA VAL A 54 -3.00 3.32 19.27
C VAL A 54 -3.34 3.65 20.72
N GLU A 55 -4.62 3.80 21.02
CA GLU A 55 -5.16 3.87 22.37
C GLU A 55 -5.69 2.49 22.76
N LEU A 56 -5.13 1.94 23.83
CA LEU A 56 -5.37 0.60 24.31
C LEU A 56 -6.06 0.64 25.68
N ASP A 57 -7.11 -0.16 25.82
CA ASP A 57 -7.67 -0.58 27.12
C ASP A 57 -7.31 -2.05 27.32
N GLY A 58 -6.22 -2.30 28.04
CA GLY A 58 -5.59 -3.62 28.14
C GLY A 58 -5.18 -4.19 26.78
N GLU A 59 -5.88 -5.23 26.30
CA GLU A 59 -5.65 -5.88 25.00
C GLU A 59 -6.58 -5.33 23.89
N ASN A 60 -7.58 -4.51 24.25
CA ASN A 60 -8.56 -3.98 23.31
C ASN A 60 -8.10 -2.64 22.74
N ILE A 61 -8.27 -2.47 21.42
CA ILE A 61 -8.01 -1.19 20.74
C ILE A 61 -9.27 -0.33 20.84
N VAL A 62 -9.16 0.82 21.51
CA VAL A 62 -10.25 1.79 21.64
C VAL A 62 -10.24 2.77 20.47
N ASN A 63 -9.07 3.35 20.18
CA ASN A 63 -8.87 4.29 19.07
C ASN A 63 -7.55 4.02 18.35
N LEU A 64 -7.50 4.30 17.05
CA LEU A 64 -6.30 4.17 16.23
C LEU A 64 -6.23 5.31 15.21
N ALA A 65 -5.09 6.01 15.15
CA ALA A 65 -4.78 6.96 14.07
C ALA A 65 -3.52 6.52 13.31
N PRO A 66 -3.63 6.26 11.99
CA PRO A 66 -2.48 6.07 11.14
C PRO A 66 -1.87 7.43 10.74
N ASP A 67 -0.60 7.62 11.08
CA ASP A 67 0.23 8.75 10.64
C ASP A 67 0.93 8.32 9.34
N ILE A 68 0.38 8.75 8.20
CA ILE A 68 0.85 8.44 6.84
C ILE A 68 1.60 9.63 6.24
N GLY A 69 2.37 9.38 5.17
CA GLY A 69 3.05 10.44 4.40
C GLY A 69 4.58 10.45 4.55
N PHE A 70 5.16 9.54 5.32
CA PHE A 70 6.62 9.36 5.39
C PHE A 70 7.26 9.03 4.04
N LEU A 71 6.51 8.42 3.11
CA LEU A 71 6.92 8.11 1.74
C LEU A 71 6.35 9.09 0.69
N HIS A 72 5.75 10.21 1.12
CA HIS A 72 5.22 11.19 0.18
C HIS A 72 6.37 11.92 -0.53
N THR A 73 6.52 11.68 -1.84
CA THR A 73 7.59 12.25 -2.66
C THR A 73 7.11 13.35 -3.62
N GLY A 74 5.82 13.71 -3.58
CA GLY A 74 5.26 14.72 -4.50
C GLY A 74 5.32 14.29 -5.97
N VAL A 75 5.09 13.01 -6.26
CA VAL A 75 5.16 12.44 -7.62
C VAL A 75 4.27 13.19 -8.60
N GLU A 76 3.04 13.48 -8.20
CA GLU A 76 2.06 14.20 -9.02
C GLU A 76 2.60 15.58 -9.45
N LYS A 77 3.15 16.34 -8.49
CA LYS A 77 3.74 17.65 -8.78
C LYS A 77 4.95 17.54 -9.72
N SER A 78 5.73 16.47 -9.55
CA SER A 78 6.86 16.17 -10.43
C SER A 78 6.43 15.74 -11.84
N MET A 79 5.23 15.17 -12.01
CA MET A 79 4.69 14.78 -13.32
C MET A 79 4.22 15.99 -14.12
N GLU A 80 3.68 17.04 -13.48
CA GLU A 80 3.26 18.28 -14.15
C GLU A 80 4.39 18.94 -14.94
N SER A 81 5.63 18.87 -14.45
CA SER A 81 6.78 19.51 -15.09
C SER A 81 7.39 18.67 -16.22
N LYS A 82 6.85 17.47 -16.51
CA LYS A 82 7.44 16.48 -17.43
C LYS A 82 6.49 16.19 -18.59
N THR A 83 7.08 15.77 -19.71
CA THR A 83 6.29 15.28 -20.85
C THR A 83 5.67 13.93 -20.53
N PHE A 84 4.57 13.57 -21.20
CA PHE A 84 3.85 12.32 -20.94
C PHE A 84 4.75 11.08 -20.98
N THR A 85 5.72 11.03 -21.90
CA THR A 85 6.69 9.92 -22.03
C THR A 85 7.69 9.88 -20.86
N LYS A 86 8.11 11.03 -20.35
CA LYS A 86 9.02 11.10 -19.19
C LYS A 86 8.30 10.82 -17.87
N ALA A 87 7.02 11.16 -17.79
CA ALA A 87 6.18 10.89 -16.64
C ALA A 87 5.88 9.38 -16.46
N LEU A 88 5.97 8.57 -17.53
CA LEU A 88 5.81 7.12 -17.48
C LEU A 88 6.76 6.44 -16.47
N VAL A 89 8.02 6.88 -16.38
CA VAL A 89 8.99 6.26 -15.47
C VAL A 89 8.63 6.52 -13.99
N MET A 90 7.77 7.50 -13.72
CA MET A 90 7.31 7.80 -12.36
C MET A 90 6.14 6.89 -11.94
N THR A 91 5.35 6.37 -12.90
CA THR A 91 4.20 5.52 -12.58
C THR A 91 4.63 4.13 -12.08
N ASP A 92 5.79 3.63 -12.51
CA ASP A 92 6.41 2.42 -11.95
C ASP A 92 6.71 2.50 -10.45
N ARG A 93 6.90 3.72 -9.93
CA ARG A 93 7.28 3.95 -8.52
C ARG A 93 6.10 4.14 -7.58
N LEU A 94 4.87 4.23 -8.10
CA LEU A 94 3.67 4.45 -7.28
C LEU A 94 3.31 3.17 -6.50
N ASP A 95 3.14 2.06 -7.21
CA ASP A 95 3.14 0.72 -6.64
C ASP A 95 4.32 -0.07 -7.19
N TYR A 96 5.37 -0.19 -6.38
CA TYR A 96 6.62 -0.87 -6.72
C TYR A 96 6.48 -2.39 -6.83
N LEU A 97 5.35 -2.98 -6.42
CA LEU A 97 5.11 -4.42 -6.55
C LEU A 97 4.55 -4.78 -7.93
N SER A 98 3.85 -3.85 -8.59
CA SER A 98 3.19 -4.08 -9.89
C SER A 98 3.41 -2.96 -10.92
N PRO A 99 4.66 -2.66 -11.31
CA PRO A 99 4.99 -1.54 -12.21
C PRO A 99 4.25 -1.60 -13.55
N MET A 100 4.18 -2.78 -14.17
CA MET A 100 3.49 -2.98 -15.46
C MET A 100 1.99 -2.66 -15.42
N SER A 101 1.33 -2.91 -14.28
CA SER A 101 -0.09 -2.59 -14.09
C SER A 101 -0.32 -1.09 -13.95
N ASN A 102 0.57 -0.39 -13.23
CA ASN A 102 0.50 1.07 -13.11
C ASN A 102 0.72 1.76 -14.45
N ASN A 103 1.71 1.29 -15.21
CA ASN A 103 1.97 1.80 -16.56
C ASN A 103 0.79 1.59 -17.48
N LEU A 104 0.13 0.43 -17.41
CA LEU A 104 -1.07 0.18 -18.19
C LEU A 104 -2.18 1.19 -17.85
N GLY A 105 -2.43 1.45 -16.57
CA GLY A 105 -3.43 2.44 -16.15
C GLY A 105 -3.16 3.85 -16.70
N TYR A 106 -1.90 4.29 -16.63
CA TYR A 106 -1.49 5.59 -17.16
C TYR A 106 -1.56 5.66 -18.70
N ILE A 107 -1.09 4.63 -19.40
CA ILE A 107 -1.09 4.59 -20.86
C ILE A 107 -2.53 4.59 -21.39
N LEU A 108 -3.44 3.82 -20.78
CA LEU A 108 -4.84 3.81 -21.19
C LEU A 108 -5.51 5.18 -21.05
N ALA A 109 -5.15 5.95 -20.00
CA ALA A 109 -5.63 7.32 -19.83
C ALA A 109 -5.10 8.24 -20.95
N VAL A 110 -3.82 8.14 -21.30
CA VAL A 110 -3.20 8.92 -22.38
C VAL A 110 -3.77 8.54 -23.76
N GLU A 111 -3.92 7.24 -24.04
CA GLU A 111 -4.51 6.73 -25.29
C GLU A 111 -5.95 7.21 -25.48
N LYS A 112 -6.74 7.21 -24.40
CA LYS A 112 -8.11 7.73 -24.41
C LYS A 112 -8.17 9.23 -24.69
N LEU A 113 -7.22 10.02 -24.17
CA LEU A 113 -7.13 11.45 -24.44
C LEU A 113 -6.73 11.75 -25.89
N LEU A 114 -5.90 10.90 -26.50
CA LEU A 114 -5.44 11.03 -27.89
C LEU A 114 -6.41 10.41 -28.91
N GLY A 115 -7.36 9.59 -28.47
CA GLY A 115 -8.30 8.88 -29.35
C GLY A 115 -7.64 7.81 -30.22
N VAL A 116 -6.54 7.21 -29.74
CA VAL A 116 -5.78 6.18 -30.46
C VAL A 116 -6.01 4.81 -29.84
N GLU A 117 -6.00 3.77 -30.67
CA GLU A 117 -6.12 2.39 -30.22
C GLU A 117 -4.84 1.60 -30.52
N ALA A 118 -4.36 0.84 -29.54
CA ALA A 118 -3.21 -0.04 -29.73
C ALA A 118 -3.58 -1.25 -30.60
N THR A 119 -2.62 -1.76 -31.38
CA THR A 119 -2.83 -2.96 -32.21
C THR A 119 -3.27 -4.17 -31.37
N PRO A 120 -4.03 -5.13 -31.95
CA PRO A 120 -4.51 -6.31 -31.20
C PRO A 120 -3.39 -7.09 -30.51
N ARG A 121 -2.24 -7.23 -31.16
CA ARG A 121 -1.05 -7.87 -30.58
C ARG A 121 -0.56 -7.15 -29.32
N ALA A 122 -0.51 -5.82 -29.34
CA ALA A 122 -0.08 -5.03 -28.20
C ALA A 122 -1.07 -5.15 -27.03
N GLN A 123 -2.38 -5.17 -27.32
CA GLN A 123 -3.41 -5.40 -26.31
C GLN A 123 -3.26 -6.77 -25.63
N THR A 124 -3.07 -7.85 -26.39
CA THR A 124 -2.85 -9.18 -25.81
C THR A 124 -1.62 -9.25 -24.92
N ILE A 125 -0.49 -8.67 -25.37
CA ILE A 125 0.75 -8.66 -24.56
C ILE A 125 0.55 -7.87 -23.26
N ARG A 126 -0.13 -6.71 -23.31
CA ARG A 126 -0.44 -5.92 -22.11
C ARG A 126 -1.24 -6.70 -21.09
N VAL A 127 -2.24 -7.47 -21.53
CA VAL A 127 -3.04 -8.31 -20.63
C VAL A 127 -2.19 -9.41 -19.99
N ILE A 128 -1.35 -10.11 -20.78
CA ILE A 128 -0.46 -11.14 -20.26
C ILE A 128 0.49 -10.56 -19.20
N LEU A 129 1.12 -9.42 -19.48
CA LEU A 129 2.04 -8.77 -18.55
C LEU A 129 1.33 -8.25 -17.29
N ALA A 130 0.12 -7.71 -17.43
CA ALA A 130 -0.68 -7.25 -16.29
C ALA A 130 -1.09 -8.41 -15.37
N GLU A 131 -1.45 -9.56 -15.93
CA GLU A 131 -1.80 -10.74 -15.11
C GLU A 131 -0.56 -11.36 -14.44
N LEU A 132 0.60 -11.37 -15.11
CA LEU A 132 1.86 -11.73 -14.46
C LEU A 132 2.21 -10.78 -13.30
N ALA A 133 2.00 -9.47 -13.49
CA ALA A 133 2.24 -8.47 -12.45
C ALA A 133 1.25 -8.65 -11.28
N ARG A 134 -0.01 -9.00 -11.57
CA ARG A 134 -1.01 -9.35 -10.55
C ARG A 134 -0.56 -10.54 -9.72
N ILE A 135 -0.12 -11.63 -10.35
CA ILE A 135 0.38 -12.83 -9.63
C ILE A 135 1.59 -12.48 -8.78
N SER A 136 2.58 -11.75 -9.33
CA SER A 136 3.76 -11.29 -8.59
C SER A 136 3.38 -10.48 -7.35
N SER A 137 2.43 -9.55 -7.46
CA SER A 137 1.95 -8.75 -6.31
C SER A 137 1.27 -9.62 -5.24
N HIS A 138 0.41 -10.57 -5.65
CA HIS A 138 -0.26 -11.47 -4.70
C HIS A 138 0.71 -12.42 -3.99
N LEU A 139 1.79 -12.85 -4.66
CA LEU A 139 2.84 -13.67 -4.02
C LEU A 139 3.55 -12.89 -2.90
N VAL A 140 3.81 -11.59 -3.10
CA VAL A 140 4.39 -10.75 -2.04
C VAL A 140 3.41 -10.53 -0.90
N TRP A 141 2.15 -10.22 -1.21
CA TRP A 141 1.11 -10.09 -0.19
C TRP A 141 0.96 -11.35 0.66
N LEU A 142 0.84 -12.53 0.02
CA LEU A 142 0.72 -13.81 0.74
C LEU A 142 1.98 -14.12 1.55
N GLY A 143 3.16 -13.91 0.97
CA GLY A 143 4.43 -14.18 1.63
C GLY A 143 4.65 -13.29 2.87
N THR A 144 4.42 -11.99 2.74
CA THR A 144 4.57 -11.02 3.84
C THR A 144 3.53 -11.22 4.94
N HIS A 145 2.27 -11.48 4.57
CA HIS A 145 1.22 -11.80 5.54
C HIS A 145 1.52 -13.09 6.31
N ALA A 146 2.02 -14.13 5.64
CA ALA A 146 2.45 -15.35 6.31
C ALA A 146 3.64 -15.10 7.25
N LEU A 147 4.55 -14.20 6.87
CA LEU A 147 5.70 -13.83 7.70
C LEU A 147 5.27 -13.11 9.00
N ASP A 148 4.24 -12.26 8.95
CA ASP A 148 3.68 -11.63 10.16
C ASP A 148 3.08 -12.64 11.13
N LEU A 149 2.56 -13.76 10.61
CA LEU A 149 2.07 -14.90 11.39
C LEU A 149 3.20 -15.88 11.77
N ALA A 150 4.46 -15.49 11.60
CA ALA A 150 5.66 -16.27 11.85
C ALA A 150 5.86 -17.53 10.96
N ALA A 151 5.16 -17.63 9.82
CA ALA A 151 5.29 -18.74 8.87
C ALA A 151 6.34 -18.47 7.78
N MET A 152 7.62 -18.57 8.15
CA MET A 152 8.76 -18.24 7.27
C MET A 152 8.85 -19.11 6.00
N SER A 153 8.43 -20.37 6.03
CA SER A 153 8.54 -21.28 4.89
C SER A 153 7.70 -20.84 3.69
N VAL A 154 6.49 -20.30 3.94
CA VAL A 154 5.58 -19.83 2.89
C VAL A 154 6.17 -18.62 2.17
N PHE A 155 6.77 -17.69 2.93
CA PHE A 155 7.48 -16.54 2.37
C PHE A 155 8.56 -16.96 1.36
N LEU A 156 9.40 -17.93 1.71
CA LEU A 156 10.47 -18.40 0.82
C LEU A 156 9.93 -19.05 -0.46
N TYR A 157 8.84 -19.81 -0.37
CA TYR A 157 8.21 -20.39 -1.57
C TYR A 157 7.59 -19.32 -2.46
N CYS A 158 6.88 -18.36 -1.90
CA CYS A 158 6.31 -17.24 -2.68
C CYS A 158 7.38 -16.43 -3.41
N PHE A 159 8.51 -16.15 -2.75
CA PHE A 159 9.61 -15.41 -3.37
C PHE A 159 10.30 -16.22 -4.48
N ARG A 160 10.48 -17.54 -4.31
CA ARG A 160 10.99 -18.40 -5.38
C ARG A 160 10.11 -18.35 -6.63
N GLU A 161 8.80 -18.49 -6.47
CA GLU A 161 7.88 -18.41 -7.62
C GLU A 161 7.87 -17.02 -8.26
N ARG A 162 8.02 -15.97 -7.45
CA ARG A 162 8.11 -14.59 -7.94
C ARG A 162 9.36 -14.36 -8.79
N GLU A 163 10.50 -14.96 -8.46
CA GLU A 163 11.73 -14.80 -9.25
C GLU A 163 11.57 -15.24 -10.71
N TYR A 164 10.84 -16.33 -10.97
CA TYR A 164 10.55 -16.74 -12.36
C TYR A 164 9.77 -15.67 -13.14
N ILE A 165 8.86 -14.96 -12.47
CA ILE A 165 8.10 -13.86 -13.09
C ILE A 165 9.01 -12.65 -13.34
N LEU A 166 9.91 -12.34 -12.40
CA LEU A 166 10.88 -11.25 -12.57
C LEU A 166 11.85 -11.51 -13.71
N ASP A 167 12.29 -12.74 -13.90
CA ASP A 167 13.15 -13.12 -15.04
C ASP A 167 12.41 -12.91 -16.37
N LEU A 168 11.10 -13.16 -16.44
CA LEU A 168 10.28 -12.83 -17.61
C LEU A 168 10.18 -11.32 -17.85
N PHE A 169 10.07 -10.51 -16.79
CA PHE A 169 10.08 -9.04 -16.93
C PHE A 169 11.45 -8.53 -17.39
N GLU A 170 12.54 -9.10 -16.90
CA GLU A 170 13.89 -8.80 -17.35
C GLU A 170 14.06 -9.10 -18.85
N MET A 171 13.54 -10.22 -19.33
CA MET A 171 13.57 -10.56 -20.76
C MET A 171 12.80 -9.56 -21.64
N VAL A 172 11.71 -8.99 -21.13
CA VAL A 172 10.84 -8.09 -21.91
C VAL A 172 11.33 -6.64 -21.88
N ALA A 173 11.72 -6.14 -20.70
CA ALA A 173 11.99 -4.72 -20.47
C ALA A 173 13.48 -4.42 -20.18
N GLY A 174 14.31 -5.44 -19.94
CA GLY A 174 15.70 -5.27 -19.50
C GLY A 174 15.83 -4.84 -18.03
N GLN A 175 14.73 -4.81 -17.27
CA GLN A 175 14.67 -4.49 -15.86
C GLN A 175 13.79 -5.50 -15.11
N ARG A 176 14.12 -5.76 -13.84
CA ARG A 176 13.38 -6.71 -12.99
C ARG A 176 12.17 -6.06 -12.31
N MET A 177 12.27 -4.77 -11.95
CA MET A 177 11.20 -3.94 -11.38
C MET A 177 11.25 -2.56 -12.02
#